data_AF-A0A4V1FHL0-F1
#
_entry.id   AF-A0A4V1FHL0-F1
#
_cell.length_a   1.000
_cell.length_b   1.000
_cell.length_c   1.000
_cell.angle_alpha   90.00
_cell.angle_beta   90.00
_cell.angle_gamma   90.00
#
_symmetry.space_group_name_H-M   'P 1'
#
loop_
_entity.id
_entity.type
_entity.pdbx_description
1 polymer ?
#
loop_
_entity_poly.entity_id
_entity_poly.type
_entity_poly.pdbx_seq_one_letter_code
_entity_poly.pdbx_strand_id
1 'polypeptide(L)'
;MDTTAASRRWCGARDPVAFSRWVADRAAGVGPHLAPVTRVGRCPQGHLAAEVLHPATRSLEDTLDVLGVPTEGVAVTLTVPLLELAARARSGAVELGVVALGAVGVDETGAIVVADRPPGAVDACADGPPAAPGAESGAEPGPSARAQAGSDTRAQAGSSTREQAGSSAHAGAGLPHPRDLDGARQLVTAARMVWDRVDSRSEARHTLDPALDTARDGDADAVTGALGLVVGAAPPRPVRWDVPAPTFPDEEPAGAGAWSVDSIVPTGVVGMLTRAVLDVLERGVPVGHRHRVPVRHAVVGAVVAGGLVTAATNLR
;
A
#
# COMPACT_ATOMS: atom_id res chain seq x y z
N MET A 1 -10.79 14.97 8.30
CA MET A 1 -9.58 14.86 7.47
C MET A 1 -10.03 14.30 6.14
N ASP A 2 -10.00 15.11 5.08
CA ASP A 2 -10.35 14.66 3.74
C ASP A 2 -9.23 13.78 3.19
N THR A 3 -9.50 12.48 3.09
CA THR A 3 -8.58 11.51 2.51
C THR A 3 -8.77 11.53 1.00
N THR A 4 -7.95 12.31 0.28
CA THR A 4 -7.96 12.30 -1.18
C THR A 4 -6.94 11.29 -1.69
N ALA A 5 -7.29 10.54 -2.74
CA ALA A 5 -6.35 9.65 -3.39
C ALA A 5 -5.18 10.48 -3.96
N ALA A 6 -3.95 10.04 -3.69
CA ALA A 6 -2.73 10.73 -4.10
C ALA A 6 -1.84 9.79 -4.93
N SER A 7 -1.01 10.36 -5.79
CA SER A 7 0.00 9.60 -6.52
C SER A 7 1.39 9.96 -6.02
N ARG A 8 2.26 8.96 -5.81
CA ARG A 8 3.63 9.17 -5.34
C ARG A 8 4.61 8.49 -6.29
N ARG A 9 5.70 9.19 -6.60
CA ARG A 9 6.75 8.71 -7.50
C ARG A 9 8.00 8.30 -6.73
N TRP A 10 8.49 7.10 -7.02
CA TRP A 10 9.72 6.53 -6.49
C TRP A 10 10.76 6.33 -7.60
N CYS A 11 12.03 6.57 -7.32
CA CYS A 11 13.15 6.33 -8.25
C CYS A 11 14.44 5.98 -7.49
N GLY A 12 15.52 5.70 -8.22
CA GLY A 12 16.87 5.70 -7.65
C GLY A 12 17.13 4.55 -6.69
N ALA A 13 16.48 3.41 -6.92
CA ALA A 13 16.72 2.21 -6.14
C ALA A 13 18.15 1.71 -6.32
N ARG A 14 18.80 1.35 -5.19
CA ARG A 14 20.16 0.81 -5.19
C ARG A 14 20.26 -0.55 -5.90
N ASP A 15 19.19 -1.34 -5.85
CA ASP A 15 19.08 -2.62 -6.55
C ASP A 15 17.93 -2.57 -7.58
N PRO A 16 18.24 -2.44 -8.88
CA PRO A 16 17.25 -2.45 -9.94
C PRO A 16 16.46 -3.76 -10.04
N VAL A 17 17.02 -4.90 -9.62
CA VAL A 17 16.35 -6.21 -9.66
C VAL A 17 15.27 -6.28 -8.58
N ALA A 18 15.62 -5.95 -7.33
CA ALA A 18 14.65 -5.85 -6.24
C ALA A 18 13.54 -4.85 -6.57
N PHE A 19 13.87 -3.68 -7.14
CA PHE A 19 12.87 -2.71 -7.57
C PHE A 19 11.95 -3.27 -8.67
N SER A 20 12.49 -4.02 -9.63
CA SER A 20 11.69 -4.61 -10.72
C SER A 20 10.75 -5.70 -10.21
N ARG A 21 11.18 -6.54 -9.25
CA ARG A 21 10.32 -7.50 -8.55
C ARG A 21 9.20 -6.80 -7.79
N TRP A 22 9.57 -5.78 -7.01
CA TRP A 22 8.62 -4.93 -6.29
C TRP A 22 7.59 -4.28 -7.23
N VAL A 23 7.99 -3.81 -8.41
CA VAL A 23 7.08 -3.28 -9.43
C VAL A 23 6.16 -4.39 -9.95
N ALA A 24 6.71 -5.57 -10.28
CA ALA A 24 5.94 -6.69 -10.79
C ALA A 24 4.85 -7.14 -9.79
N ASP A 25 5.18 -7.18 -8.50
CA ASP A 25 4.24 -7.54 -7.42
C ASP A 25 3.11 -6.52 -7.21
N ARG A 26 3.20 -5.33 -7.82
CA ARG A 26 2.16 -4.29 -7.79
C ARG A 26 1.52 -4.04 -9.15
N ALA A 27 2.10 -4.58 -10.21
CA ALA A 27 1.60 -4.51 -11.58
C ALA A 27 0.50 -5.57 -11.77
N ALA A 28 -0.72 -5.22 -11.34
CA ALA A 28 -1.97 -5.94 -11.56
C ALA A 28 -1.97 -7.45 -11.23
N GLY A 29 -2.52 -7.81 -10.07
CA GLY A 29 -3.05 -9.17 -9.81
C GLY A 29 -2.37 -9.98 -8.70
N VAL A 30 -1.35 -9.44 -8.03
CA VAL A 30 -0.60 -10.20 -7.01
C VAL A 30 -1.25 -10.13 -5.61
N GLY A 31 -2.12 -9.15 -5.34
CA GLY A 31 -3.00 -9.13 -4.16
C GLY A 31 -3.74 -7.79 -3.99
N PRO A 32 -4.95 -7.75 -3.42
CA PRO A 32 -5.76 -6.54 -3.32
C PRO A 32 -5.25 -5.54 -2.26
N HIS A 33 -4.27 -5.92 -1.45
CA HIS A 33 -3.84 -5.19 -0.26
C HIS A 33 -2.57 -4.36 -0.44
N LEU A 34 -1.93 -4.39 -1.61
CA LEU A 34 -0.77 -3.54 -1.92
C LEU A 34 -1.21 -2.35 -2.77
N ALA A 35 -0.68 -1.17 -2.47
CA ALA A 35 -0.91 0.02 -3.27
C ALA A 35 -0.43 -0.21 -4.72
N PRO A 36 -1.30 -0.03 -5.74
CA PRO A 36 -0.97 -0.43 -7.10
C PRO A 36 0.01 0.54 -7.76
N VAL A 37 0.92 -0.01 -8.56
CA VAL A 37 1.77 0.76 -9.46
C VAL A 37 0.95 1.10 -10.71
N THR A 38 0.80 2.39 -11.00
CA THR A 38 0.01 2.88 -12.13
C THR A 38 0.86 3.20 -13.36
N ARG A 39 2.13 3.58 -13.14
CA ARG A 39 3.08 3.85 -14.23
C ARG A 39 4.48 3.41 -13.85
N VAL A 40 5.23 2.97 -14.85
CA VAL A 40 6.65 2.61 -14.74
C VAL A 40 7.40 3.33 -15.86
N GLY A 41 8.58 3.85 -15.55
CA GLY A 41 9.38 4.61 -16.51
C GLY A 41 10.79 4.85 -16.02
N ARG A 42 11.42 5.93 -16.49
CA ARG A 42 12.72 6.38 -16.01
C ARG A 42 12.63 7.80 -15.46
N CYS A 43 13.42 8.08 -14.41
CA CYS A 43 13.61 9.47 -13.96
C CYS A 43 14.59 10.21 -14.89
N PRO A 44 14.74 11.53 -14.78
CA PRO A 44 15.68 12.32 -15.59
C PRO A 44 17.13 11.84 -15.52
N GLN A 45 17.53 11.24 -14.41
CA GLN A 45 18.86 10.66 -14.19
C GLN A 45 19.00 9.23 -14.79
N GLY A 46 17.98 8.73 -15.49
CA GLY A 46 18.00 7.44 -16.18
C GLY A 46 17.66 6.23 -15.30
N HIS A 47 17.47 6.41 -13.99
CA HIS A 47 17.08 5.33 -13.07
C HIS A 47 15.66 4.83 -13.34
N LEU A 48 15.40 3.55 -13.05
CA LEU A 48 14.05 3.01 -13.04
C LEU A 48 13.18 3.77 -12.02
N ALA A 49 11.96 4.11 -12.41
CA ALA A 49 11.01 4.86 -11.61
C ALA A 49 9.62 4.24 -11.71
N ALA A 50 8.86 4.32 -10.61
CA ALA A 50 7.49 3.84 -10.54
C ALA A 50 6.60 4.90 -9.87
N GLU A 51 5.37 5.00 -10.36
CA GLU A 51 4.32 5.84 -9.81
C GLU A 51 3.28 4.94 -9.14
N VAL A 52 2.97 5.23 -7.88
CA VAL A 52 2.09 4.43 -7.02
C VAL A 52 0.86 5.24 -6.66
N LEU A 53 -0.30 4.67 -6.95
CA LEU A 53 -1.57 5.22 -6.47
C LEU A 53 -1.72 4.87 -4.99
N HIS A 54 -1.86 5.90 -4.16
CA HIS A 54 -2.21 5.80 -2.75
C HIS A 54 -3.72 6.04 -2.64
N PRO A 55 -4.53 4.99 -2.46
CA PRO A 55 -5.97 5.15 -2.27
C PRO A 55 -6.26 6.00 -1.04
N ALA A 56 -7.44 6.63 -1.04
CA ALA A 56 -7.98 7.29 0.14
C ALA A 56 -8.12 6.28 1.28
N THR A 57 -7.19 6.32 2.24
CA THR A 57 -7.12 5.36 3.35
C THR A 57 -6.91 6.11 4.66
N ARG A 58 -7.67 5.73 5.69
CA ARG A 58 -7.40 6.17 7.05
C ARG A 58 -6.25 5.33 7.60
N SER A 59 -5.29 5.91 8.31
CA SER A 59 -4.21 5.13 8.91
C SER A 59 -4.79 4.04 9.83
N LEU A 60 -4.10 2.92 10.01
CA LEU A 60 -4.56 1.85 10.89
C LEU A 60 -4.72 2.34 12.34
N GLU A 61 -3.84 3.22 12.79
CA GLU A 61 -3.89 3.83 14.12
C GLU A 61 -5.17 4.68 14.29
N ASP A 62 -5.40 5.64 13.39
CA ASP A 62 -6.62 6.47 13.40
C ASP A 62 -7.89 5.62 13.26
N THR A 63 -7.81 4.54 12.48
CA THR A 63 -8.89 3.54 12.33
C THR A 63 -9.24 2.91 13.66
N LEU A 64 -8.24 2.43 14.40
CA LEU A 64 -8.44 1.78 15.70
C LEU A 64 -8.93 2.78 16.76
N ASP A 65 -8.52 4.04 16.68
CA ASP A 65 -9.01 5.09 17.58
C ASP A 65 -10.50 5.39 17.36
N VAL A 66 -10.96 5.36 16.11
CA VAL A 66 -12.38 5.50 15.77
C VAL A 66 -13.20 4.27 16.17
N LEU A 67 -12.65 3.06 15.97
CA LEU A 67 -13.32 1.81 16.34
C LEU A 67 -13.37 1.58 17.86
N GLY A 68 -12.43 2.15 18.61
CA GLY A 68 -12.28 1.92 20.04
C GLY A 68 -11.77 0.50 20.33
N VAL A 69 -12.64 -0.34 20.90
CA VAL A 69 -12.33 -1.74 21.25
C VAL A 69 -12.93 -2.66 20.18
N PRO A 70 -12.17 -3.11 19.16
CA PRO A 70 -12.69 -3.98 18.13
C PRO A 70 -13.09 -5.34 18.72
N THR A 71 -14.18 -5.90 18.18
CA THR A 71 -14.51 -7.31 18.40
C THR A 71 -13.46 -8.22 17.77
N GLU A 72 -13.33 -9.45 18.25
CA GLU A 72 -12.42 -10.45 17.67
C GLU A 72 -12.65 -10.62 16.16
N GLY A 73 -13.92 -10.71 15.71
CA GLY A 73 -14.23 -10.85 14.28
C GLY A 73 -13.80 -9.65 13.42
N VAL A 74 -13.82 -8.43 13.98
CA VAL A 74 -13.27 -7.23 13.30
C VAL A 74 -11.74 -7.29 13.29
N ALA A 75 -11.12 -7.69 14.40
CA ALA A 75 -9.68 -7.87 14.48
C ALA A 75 -9.19 -8.92 13.47
N VAL A 76 -9.89 -10.03 13.30
CA VAL A 76 -9.62 -11.04 12.27
C VAL A 76 -9.64 -10.41 10.87
N THR A 77 -10.70 -9.67 10.52
CA THR A 77 -10.80 -8.99 9.22
C THR A 77 -9.63 -8.05 8.95
N LEU A 78 -9.20 -7.28 9.95
CA LEU A 78 -8.10 -6.33 9.80
C LEU A 78 -6.71 -6.99 9.79
N THR A 79 -6.54 -8.13 10.46
CA THR A 79 -5.21 -8.75 10.64
C THR A 79 -4.88 -9.85 9.63
N VAL A 80 -5.88 -10.56 9.10
CA VAL A 80 -5.66 -11.61 8.09
C VAL A 80 -4.88 -11.08 6.87
N PRO A 81 -5.28 -9.97 6.21
CA PRO A 81 -4.52 -9.41 5.09
C PRO A 81 -3.05 -9.09 5.41
N LEU A 82 -2.80 -8.59 6.63
CA LEU A 82 -1.46 -8.21 7.08
C LEU A 82 -0.55 -9.44 7.23
N LEU A 83 -1.08 -10.49 7.86
CA LEU A 83 -0.34 -11.73 8.08
C LEU A 83 -0.16 -12.55 6.80
N GLU A 84 -1.14 -12.55 5.89
CA GLU A 84 -0.99 -13.16 4.56
C GLU A 84 0.11 -12.50 3.74
N LEU A 85 0.14 -11.15 3.70
CA LEU A 85 1.21 -10.41 3.04
C LEU A 85 2.57 -10.67 3.70
N ALA A 86 2.64 -10.69 5.04
CA ALA A 86 3.87 -10.97 5.77
C ALA A 86 4.39 -12.38 5.49
N ALA A 87 3.52 -13.40 5.47
CA ALA A 87 3.89 -14.78 5.17
C ALA A 87 4.43 -14.91 3.73
N ARG A 88 3.77 -14.27 2.76
CA ARG A 88 4.21 -14.24 1.36
C ARG A 88 5.56 -13.53 1.19
N ALA A 89 5.80 -12.48 1.95
CA ALA A 89 7.08 -11.79 1.92
C ALA A 89 8.20 -12.65 2.51
N ARG A 90 7.98 -13.29 3.67
CA ARG A 90 8.98 -14.17 4.29
C ARG A 90 9.27 -15.42 3.48
N SER A 91 8.31 -15.90 2.68
CA SER A 91 8.55 -17.02 1.75
C SER A 91 9.19 -16.60 0.42
N GLY A 92 9.41 -15.30 0.20
CA GLY A 92 9.95 -14.75 -1.05
C GLY A 92 8.95 -14.73 -2.21
N ALA A 93 7.66 -14.96 -1.94
CA ALA A 93 6.60 -14.92 -2.95
C ALA A 93 6.15 -13.49 -3.32
N VAL A 94 6.53 -12.50 -2.51
CA VAL A 94 6.31 -11.06 -2.76
C VAL A 94 7.52 -10.28 -2.24
N GLU A 95 8.03 -9.35 -3.05
CA GLU A 95 9.01 -8.36 -2.65
C GLU A 95 8.30 -7.20 -1.92
N LEU A 96 8.34 -7.22 -0.59
CA LEU A 96 7.98 -6.08 0.24
C LEU A 96 9.17 -5.14 0.40
N GLY A 97 8.92 -3.87 0.19
CA GLY A 97 9.82 -2.80 0.56
C GLY A 97 9.64 -2.36 2.00
N VAL A 98 9.98 -1.10 2.25
CA VAL A 98 9.89 -0.50 3.59
C VAL A 98 8.45 -0.13 3.87
N VAL A 99 7.87 -0.74 4.90
CA VAL A 99 6.51 -0.44 5.38
C VAL A 99 6.63 0.35 6.67
N ALA A 100 6.33 1.65 6.63
CA ALA A 100 6.09 2.40 7.87
C ALA A 100 4.70 2.02 8.43
N LEU A 101 4.52 2.02 9.75
CA LEU A 101 3.20 1.71 10.35
C LEU A 101 2.10 2.63 9.84
N GLY A 102 2.38 3.93 9.69
CA GLY A 102 1.43 4.89 9.10
C GLY A 102 1.16 4.69 7.60
N ALA A 103 1.87 3.78 6.94
CA ALA A 103 1.62 3.40 5.55
C ALA A 103 0.70 2.18 5.41
N VAL A 104 0.24 1.63 6.55
CA VAL A 104 -0.85 0.66 6.61
C VAL A 104 -2.12 1.43 6.90
N GLY A 105 -3.09 1.34 5.99
CA GLY A 105 -4.36 2.04 6.11
C GLY A 105 -5.55 1.13 5.84
N VAL A 106 -6.73 1.63 6.18
CA VAL A 106 -8.01 1.01 5.89
C VAL A 106 -8.80 1.95 4.98
N ASP A 107 -9.27 1.42 3.85
CA ASP A 107 -10.08 2.19 2.92
C ASP A 107 -11.55 2.31 3.39
N GLU A 108 -12.33 3.05 2.61
CA GLU A 108 -13.77 3.25 2.82
C GLU A 108 -14.63 1.97 2.76
N THR A 109 -14.10 0.87 2.22
CA THR A 109 -14.78 -0.43 2.20
C THR A 109 -14.45 -1.28 3.43
N GLY A 110 -13.48 -0.85 4.25
CA GLY A 110 -12.95 -1.60 5.36
C GLY A 110 -11.79 -2.53 4.97
N ALA A 111 -11.25 -2.40 3.76
CA ALA A 111 -10.14 -3.22 3.29
C ALA A 111 -8.79 -2.63 3.70
N ILE A 112 -7.86 -3.52 4.07
CA ILE A 112 -6.48 -3.16 4.36
C ILE A 112 -5.76 -2.81 3.06
N VAL A 113 -5.04 -1.70 3.08
CA VAL A 113 -4.14 -1.25 2.01
C VAL A 113 -2.78 -0.91 2.61
N VAL A 114 -1.72 -1.43 2.01
CA VAL A 114 -0.34 -1.23 2.42
C VAL A 114 0.39 -0.48 1.32
N ALA A 115 0.87 0.72 1.64
CA ALA A 115 1.65 1.58 0.75
C ALA A 115 3.13 1.55 1.12
N ASP A 116 3.83 0.50 0.70
CA ASP A 116 5.24 0.37 1.01
C ASP A 116 6.14 1.12 0.01
N ARG A 117 7.33 1.49 0.49
CA ARG A 117 8.35 2.16 -0.33
C ARG A 117 9.28 1.11 -0.94
N PRO A 118 9.57 1.15 -2.26
CA PRO A 118 10.47 0.20 -2.88
C PRO A 118 11.84 0.14 -2.19
N PRO A 119 12.48 -1.04 -2.09
CA PRO A 119 13.79 -1.20 -1.45
C PRO A 119 14.84 -0.23 -2.00
N GLY A 120 15.42 0.59 -1.11
CA GLY A 120 16.49 1.52 -1.45
C GLY A 120 16.12 2.66 -2.42
N ALA A 121 14.87 2.77 -2.87
CA ALA A 121 14.39 3.87 -3.69
C ALA A 121 14.26 5.13 -2.85
N VAL A 122 14.31 6.32 -3.45
CA VAL A 122 14.04 7.62 -2.82
C VAL A 122 12.80 8.25 -3.45
N ASP A 123 12.18 9.18 -2.71
CA ASP A 123 11.16 10.06 -3.28
C ASP A 123 11.78 10.83 -4.44
N ALA A 124 11.05 10.86 -5.56
CA ALA A 124 11.35 11.58 -6.81
C ALA A 124 12.72 12.26 -6.84
N CYS A 125 13.61 11.70 -7.67
CA CYS A 125 14.93 12.22 -7.94
C CYS A 125 14.72 13.67 -8.37
N ALA A 126 15.15 14.61 -7.54
CA ALA A 126 14.95 16.04 -7.82
C ALA A 126 15.44 16.33 -9.24
N ASP A 127 14.78 17.25 -9.94
CA ASP A 127 15.24 17.79 -11.23
C ASP A 127 16.52 18.63 -11.06
N GLY A 128 17.51 18.11 -10.33
CA GLY A 128 18.85 18.63 -10.28
C GLY A 128 19.63 18.16 -11.50
N PRO A 129 20.54 18.99 -12.04
CA PRO A 129 21.38 18.61 -13.17
C PRO A 129 22.11 17.30 -12.87
N PRO A 130 22.30 16.42 -13.87
CA PRO A 130 22.92 15.13 -13.65
C PRO A 130 24.27 15.33 -12.97
N ALA A 131 24.46 14.69 -11.81
CA ALA A 131 25.76 14.64 -11.15
C ALA A 131 26.75 14.05 -12.15
N ALA A 132 27.81 14.80 -12.44
CA ALA A 132 28.82 14.41 -13.41
C ALA A 132 29.37 13.01 -13.06
N PRO A 133 29.53 12.11 -14.04
CA PRO A 133 30.13 10.81 -13.81
C PRO A 133 31.60 11.01 -13.41
N GLY A 134 31.95 10.69 -12.15
CA GLY A 134 33.35 10.74 -11.70
C GLY A 134 33.61 10.90 -10.21
N ALA A 135 32.61 11.10 -9.35
CA ALA A 135 32.84 11.13 -7.89
C ALA A 135 32.83 9.72 -7.29
N GLU A 136 33.73 8.86 -7.76
CA GLU A 136 34.14 7.69 -6.99
C GLU A 136 34.90 8.20 -5.76
N SER A 137 34.36 7.92 -4.58
CA SER A 137 35.02 8.18 -3.31
C SER A 137 36.21 7.23 -3.16
N GLY A 138 37.31 7.58 -3.83
CA GLY A 138 38.63 7.03 -3.58
C GLY A 138 39.19 7.62 -2.29
N ALA A 139 38.76 7.08 -1.15
CA ALA A 139 39.44 7.32 0.12
C ALA A 139 40.60 6.31 0.24
N GLU A 140 41.76 6.67 -0.31
CA GLU A 140 43.02 6.00 0.05
C GLU A 140 43.46 6.41 1.48
N PRO A 141 44.00 5.48 2.28
CA PRO A 141 44.43 5.74 3.64
C PRO A 141 45.87 6.25 3.69
N GLY A 142 46.05 7.52 4.06
CA GLY A 142 47.37 8.10 4.36
C GLY A 142 47.73 7.96 5.85
N PRO A 143 48.92 7.45 6.21
CA PRO A 143 49.33 7.21 7.61
C PRO A 143 50.16 8.35 8.22
N SER A 144 50.20 8.32 9.56
CA SER A 144 51.15 9.00 10.48
C SER A 144 50.90 10.45 10.88
N ALA A 145 50.57 10.66 12.17
CA ALA A 145 51.47 11.33 13.11
C ALA A 145 51.02 11.17 14.59
N ARG A 146 51.78 10.33 15.26
CA ARG A 146 52.14 10.23 16.68
C ARG A 146 51.85 11.44 17.61
N ALA A 147 51.19 11.12 18.73
CA ALA A 147 51.39 11.54 20.12
C ALA A 147 51.49 13.04 20.49
N GLN A 148 50.67 13.44 21.48
CA GLN A 148 51.18 13.94 22.75
C GLN A 148 50.11 13.89 23.86
N ALA A 149 50.57 13.45 25.02
CA ALA A 149 49.85 13.40 26.29
C ALA A 149 49.77 14.79 26.94
N GLY A 150 48.75 15.01 27.75
CA GLY A 150 48.63 16.18 28.62
C GLY A 150 47.40 16.04 29.52
N SER A 151 47.65 15.77 30.78
CA SER A 151 46.71 15.48 31.85
C SER A 151 46.10 16.73 32.51
N ASP A 152 44.97 16.49 33.19
CA ASP A 152 44.38 17.22 34.31
C ASP A 152 43.76 18.61 34.08
N THR A 153 42.47 18.76 34.44
CA THR A 153 42.03 19.43 35.69
C THR A 153 40.50 19.66 35.73
N ARG A 154 39.85 18.98 36.68
CA ARG A 154 38.77 19.44 37.61
C ARG A 154 37.45 20.07 37.09
N ALA A 155 36.38 19.30 37.35
CA ALA A 155 35.05 19.65 37.87
C ALA A 155 34.58 21.13 37.93
N GLN A 156 33.40 21.38 37.38
CA GLN A 156 32.40 22.25 38.00
C GLN A 156 30.97 21.84 37.60
N ALA A 157 30.16 21.55 38.61
CA ALA A 157 28.72 21.44 38.54
C ALA A 157 28.09 22.84 38.45
N GLY A 158 26.98 22.97 37.72
CA GLY A 158 26.22 24.21 37.66
C GLY A 158 25.01 24.09 36.75
N SER A 159 23.83 24.10 37.36
CA SER A 159 22.49 23.96 36.79
C SER A 159 22.02 25.17 35.96
N SER A 160 21.23 24.86 34.92
CA SER A 160 20.03 25.55 34.42
C SER A 160 20.03 27.07 34.27
N THR A 161 19.86 27.57 33.04
CA THR A 161 18.82 28.56 32.68
C THR A 161 18.57 28.56 31.16
N ARG A 162 17.37 28.12 30.78
CA ARG A 162 16.50 28.54 29.66
C ARG A 162 17.08 29.54 28.64
N GLU A 163 17.25 29.08 27.39
CA GLU A 163 17.11 29.94 26.21
C GLU A 163 16.25 29.25 25.14
N GLN A 164 15.17 29.95 24.81
CA GLN A 164 14.32 29.75 23.64
C GLN A 164 15.13 30.05 22.38
N ALA A 165 15.19 29.11 21.45
CA ALA A 165 15.41 29.40 20.04
C ALA A 165 14.62 28.38 19.21
N GLY A 166 13.71 28.88 18.38
CA GLY A 166 12.97 28.06 17.44
C GLY A 166 13.91 27.35 16.48
N SER A 167 13.60 26.09 16.18
CA SER A 167 14.23 25.39 15.07
C SER A 167 13.14 24.79 14.18
N SER A 168 12.68 25.63 13.26
CA SER A 168 12.33 25.18 11.92
C SER A 168 13.44 24.26 11.38
N ALA A 169 13.04 23.29 10.54
CA ALA A 169 13.87 22.28 9.88
C ALA A 169 14.20 21.02 10.70
N HIS A 170 13.29 20.04 10.68
CA HIS A 170 13.67 18.62 10.67
C HIS A 170 14.00 18.20 9.23
N ALA A 171 15.05 18.80 8.67
CA ALA A 171 15.78 18.26 7.53
C ALA A 171 16.93 17.43 8.10
N GLY A 172 16.67 16.15 8.31
CA GLY A 172 17.61 15.22 8.91
C GLY A 172 17.06 13.81 8.83
N ALA A 173 16.75 13.37 7.61
CA ALA A 173 16.42 11.98 7.33
C ALA A 173 17.67 11.12 7.56
N GLY A 174 17.91 10.77 8.83
CA GLY A 174 18.76 9.64 9.17
C GLY A 174 18.23 8.41 8.44
N LEU A 175 19.11 7.69 7.76
CA LEU A 175 18.76 6.44 7.09
C LEU A 175 18.08 5.52 8.13
N PRO A 176 16.88 4.98 7.84
CA PRO A 176 16.20 4.09 8.77
C PRO A 176 17.11 2.92 9.12
N HIS A 177 17.04 2.46 10.38
CA HIS A 177 17.84 1.33 10.85
C HIS A 177 17.50 0.07 10.02
N PRO A 178 18.46 -0.85 9.75
CA PRO A 178 18.20 -2.05 8.95
C PRO A 178 17.04 -2.94 9.45
N ARG A 179 16.72 -2.87 10.75
CA ARG A 179 15.58 -3.57 11.37
C ARG A 179 14.24 -2.83 11.25
N ASP A 180 14.27 -1.55 10.87
CA ASP A 180 13.11 -0.72 10.55
C ASP A 180 12.74 -0.80 9.05
N LEU A 181 13.54 -1.54 8.26
CA LEU A 181 13.34 -1.75 6.82
C LEU A 181 12.60 -3.06 6.49
N ASP A 182 12.36 -3.95 7.47
CA ASP A 182 11.66 -5.22 7.24
C ASP A 182 10.14 -5.01 7.21
N GLY A 183 9.60 -4.89 5.99
CA GLY A 183 8.17 -4.74 5.77
C GLY A 183 7.34 -5.86 6.38
N ALA A 184 7.80 -7.11 6.36
CA ALA A 184 7.05 -8.24 6.91
C ALA A 184 6.92 -8.14 8.44
N ARG A 185 8.02 -7.79 9.12
CA ARG A 185 8.01 -7.52 10.57
C ARG A 185 7.06 -6.37 10.95
N GLN A 186 7.00 -5.33 10.14
CA GLN A 186 6.11 -4.19 10.37
C GLN A 186 4.64 -4.56 10.17
N LEU A 187 4.32 -5.42 9.19
CA LEU A 187 2.96 -5.96 9.03
C LEU A 187 2.53 -6.82 10.22
N VAL A 188 3.41 -7.66 10.76
CA VAL A 188 3.11 -8.43 12.00
C VAL A 188 2.94 -7.48 13.19
N THR A 189 3.75 -6.41 13.27
CA THR A 189 3.61 -5.37 14.30
C THR A 189 2.26 -4.65 14.19
N ALA A 190 1.81 -4.32 12.98
CA ALA A 190 0.50 -3.74 12.73
C ALA A 190 -0.63 -4.72 13.14
N ALA A 191 -0.48 -6.02 12.86
CA ALA A 191 -1.44 -7.02 13.32
C ALA A 191 -1.50 -7.11 14.85
N ARG A 192 -0.35 -7.08 15.53
CA ARG A 192 -0.26 -7.03 16.99
C ARG A 192 -1.00 -5.82 17.57
N MET A 193 -0.80 -4.64 16.97
CA MET A 193 -1.48 -3.41 17.37
C MET A 193 -3.01 -3.51 17.34
N VAL A 194 -3.58 -4.20 16.34
CA VAL A 194 -5.03 -4.44 16.28
C VAL A 194 -5.48 -5.32 17.44
N TRP A 195 -4.77 -6.42 17.72
CA TRP A 195 -5.11 -7.35 18.81
C TRP A 195 -4.89 -6.76 20.20
N ASP A 196 -3.96 -5.81 20.35
CA ASP A 196 -3.79 -5.06 21.59
C ASP A 196 -5.03 -4.25 21.97
N ARG A 197 -5.80 -3.78 20.97
CA ARG A 197 -7.06 -3.04 21.17
C ARG A 197 -8.25 -3.94 21.48
N VAL A 198 -8.20 -5.23 21.15
CA VAL A 198 -9.25 -6.20 21.53
C VAL A 198 -9.28 -6.33 23.05
N ASP A 199 -10.46 -6.56 23.64
CA ASP A 199 -10.60 -6.73 25.10
C ASP A 199 -9.56 -7.72 25.65
N SER A 200 -8.75 -7.26 26.59
CA SER A 200 -7.73 -8.04 27.30
C SER A 200 -8.25 -9.31 27.97
N ARG A 201 -9.56 -9.41 28.24
CA ARG A 201 -10.21 -10.59 28.82
C ARG A 201 -10.58 -11.65 27.78
N SER A 202 -10.40 -11.37 26.49
CA SER A 202 -10.61 -12.35 25.41
C SER A 202 -9.69 -13.55 25.59
N GLU A 203 -10.26 -14.76 25.61
CA GLU A 203 -9.48 -15.99 25.70
C GLU A 203 -8.57 -16.19 24.48
N ALA A 204 -8.99 -15.71 23.30
CA ALA A 204 -8.20 -15.81 22.07
C ALA A 204 -6.85 -15.09 22.21
N ARG A 205 -6.81 -13.96 22.93
CA ARG A 205 -5.57 -13.19 23.16
C ARG A 205 -4.49 -13.98 23.90
N HIS A 206 -4.87 -14.85 24.84
CA HIS A 206 -3.89 -15.66 25.57
C HIS A 206 -3.07 -16.57 24.66
N THR A 207 -3.64 -17.01 23.53
CA THR A 207 -2.95 -17.84 22.54
C THR A 207 -2.31 -16.99 21.44
N LEU A 208 -2.97 -15.90 21.03
CA LEU A 208 -2.54 -15.07 19.91
C LEU A 208 -1.36 -14.16 20.25
N ASP A 209 -1.36 -13.51 21.40
CA ASP A 209 -0.31 -12.57 21.80
C ASP A 209 1.10 -13.20 21.71
N PRO A 210 1.37 -14.38 22.31
CA PRO A 210 2.69 -15.02 22.19
C PRO A 210 3.00 -15.51 20.77
N ALA A 211 1.99 -15.90 19.98
CA ALA A 211 2.17 -16.33 18.60
C ALA A 211 2.56 -15.16 17.69
N LEU A 212 1.92 -14.00 17.85
CA LEU A 212 2.24 -12.77 17.12
C LEU A 212 3.63 -12.23 17.49
N ASP A 213 3.99 -12.29 18.78
CA ASP A 213 5.33 -11.91 19.24
C ASP A 213 6.41 -12.83 18.64
N THR A 214 6.14 -14.15 18.58
CA THR A 214 7.04 -15.11 17.93
C THR A 214 7.13 -14.86 16.41
N ALA A 215 6.00 -14.63 15.74
CA ALA A 215 5.94 -14.37 14.30
C ALA A 215 6.62 -13.05 13.89
N ARG A 216 6.75 -12.10 14.82
CA ARG A 216 7.37 -10.79 14.56
C ARG A 216 8.81 -10.91 14.10
N ASP A 217 9.57 -11.81 14.70
CA ASP A 217 10.98 -12.06 14.37
C ASP A 217 11.20 -13.48 13.79
N GLY A 218 10.13 -14.26 13.61
CA GLY A 218 10.15 -15.63 13.09
C GLY A 218 10.24 -15.73 11.56
N ASP A 219 10.09 -16.94 11.02
CA ASP A 219 10.08 -17.22 9.58
C ASP A 219 8.66 -17.26 9.00
N ALA A 220 8.52 -17.68 7.75
CA ALA A 220 7.22 -17.80 7.08
C ALA A 220 6.27 -18.80 7.78
N ASP A 221 6.81 -19.88 8.37
CA ASP A 221 6.01 -20.89 9.07
C ASP A 221 5.49 -20.33 10.40
N ALA A 222 6.30 -19.55 11.12
CA ALA A 222 5.86 -18.83 12.31
C ALA A 222 4.72 -17.86 12.02
N VAL A 223 4.80 -17.08 10.92
CA VAL A 223 3.73 -16.17 10.50
C VAL A 223 2.48 -16.94 10.07
N THR A 224 2.63 -18.04 9.33
CA THR A 224 1.51 -18.87 8.88
C THR A 224 0.81 -19.55 10.06
N GLY A 225 1.57 -19.98 11.07
CA GLY A 225 1.02 -20.50 12.32
C GLY A 225 0.18 -19.46 13.07
N ALA A 226 0.70 -18.22 13.19
CA ALA A 226 -0.06 -17.11 13.79
C ALA A 226 -1.32 -16.77 12.97
N LEU A 227 -1.24 -16.76 11.64
CA LEU A 227 -2.40 -16.58 10.76
C LEU A 227 -3.47 -17.65 10.99
N GLY A 228 -3.07 -18.92 11.11
CA GLY A 228 -4.00 -20.02 11.40
C GLY A 228 -4.76 -19.82 12.72
N LEU A 229 -4.07 -19.34 13.76
CA LEU A 229 -4.70 -18.99 15.04
C LEU A 229 -5.64 -17.80 14.92
N VAL A 230 -5.27 -16.76 14.17
CA VAL A 230 -6.12 -15.58 13.93
C VAL A 230 -7.40 -15.99 13.23
N VAL A 231 -7.31 -16.77 12.13
CA VAL A 231 -8.49 -17.24 11.39
C VAL A 231 -9.37 -18.14 12.27
N GLY A 232 -8.78 -18.90 13.18
CA GLY A 232 -9.50 -19.75 14.12
C GLY A 232 -10.15 -19.01 15.31
N ALA A 233 -9.74 -17.78 15.60
CA ALA A 233 -10.20 -17.05 16.78
C ALA A 233 -11.68 -16.66 16.70
N ALA A 234 -12.12 -16.13 15.55
CA ALA A 234 -13.51 -15.74 15.33
C ALA A 234 -13.85 -15.67 13.82
N PRO A 235 -15.13 -15.83 13.44
CA PRO A 235 -15.57 -15.55 12.07
C PRO A 235 -15.33 -14.08 11.71
N PRO A 236 -14.81 -13.76 10.51
CA PRO A 236 -14.54 -12.38 10.10
C PRO A 236 -15.84 -11.55 10.09
N ARG A 237 -15.71 -10.28 10.48
CA ARG A 237 -16.79 -9.30 10.48
C ARG A 237 -16.40 -8.08 9.65
N PRO A 238 -17.26 -7.61 8.73
CA PRO A 238 -16.92 -6.47 7.88
C PRO A 238 -16.79 -5.20 8.73
N VAL A 239 -15.78 -4.39 8.42
CA VAL A 239 -15.68 -3.03 8.96
C VAL A 239 -16.63 -2.15 8.16
N ARG A 240 -17.53 -1.45 8.85
CA ARG A 240 -18.45 -0.48 8.24
C ARG A 240 -18.16 0.87 8.86
N TRP A 241 -17.96 1.86 8.01
CA TRP A 241 -17.81 3.24 8.42
C TRP A 241 -19.16 3.92 8.31
N ASP A 242 -19.53 4.69 9.33
CA ASP A 242 -20.56 5.70 9.16
C ASP A 242 -19.97 6.78 8.24
N VAL A 243 -20.32 6.72 6.97
CA VAL A 243 -20.01 7.78 6.02
C VAL A 243 -20.83 8.99 6.47
N PRO A 244 -20.22 10.15 6.79
CA PRO A 244 -20.99 11.36 7.03
C PRO A 244 -21.89 11.56 5.82
N ALA A 245 -23.21 11.60 6.05
CA ALA A 245 -24.15 11.95 4.99
C ALA A 245 -23.62 13.25 4.36
N PRO A 246 -23.48 13.32 3.03
CA PRO A 246 -23.00 14.53 2.42
C PRO A 246 -23.97 15.63 2.82
N THR A 247 -23.54 16.54 3.68
CA THR A 247 -24.18 17.83 3.91
C THR A 247 -24.01 18.62 2.63
N PHE A 248 -24.75 18.25 1.60
CA PHE A 248 -25.22 19.23 0.66
C PHE A 248 -26.18 20.09 1.49
N PRO A 249 -25.90 21.38 1.73
CA PRO A 249 -26.97 22.27 2.10
C PRO A 249 -28.02 22.12 0.99
N ASP A 250 -29.25 21.75 1.37
CA ASP A 250 -30.44 22.04 0.56
C ASP A 250 -30.53 23.57 0.44
N GLU A 251 -29.64 24.16 -0.36
CA GLU A 251 -29.91 25.42 -1.02
C GLU A 251 -30.87 25.04 -2.13
N GLU A 252 -32.17 24.97 -1.78
CA GLU A 252 -33.26 24.98 -2.74
C GLU A 252 -33.02 26.19 -3.66
N PRO A 253 -32.64 26.01 -4.94
CA PRO A 253 -32.51 27.13 -5.82
C PRO A 253 -33.92 27.64 -6.08
N ALA A 254 -34.25 28.77 -5.47
CA ALA A 254 -35.42 29.54 -5.83
C ALA A 254 -35.35 29.84 -7.34
N GLY A 255 -36.11 29.08 -8.13
CA GLY A 255 -36.33 29.32 -9.55
C GLY A 255 -35.45 28.54 -10.52
N ALA A 256 -35.64 27.22 -10.60
CA ALA A 256 -35.51 26.51 -11.88
C ALA A 256 -36.57 25.42 -11.91
N GLY A 257 -37.50 25.54 -12.86
CA GLY A 257 -38.75 24.77 -12.90
C GLY A 257 -38.54 23.25 -12.83
N ALA A 258 -39.57 22.58 -12.33
CA ALA A 258 -39.72 21.14 -12.34
C ALA A 258 -39.36 20.54 -13.71
N TRP A 259 -38.19 19.90 -13.79
CA TRP A 259 -37.93 18.93 -14.84
C TRP A 259 -38.32 17.59 -14.27
N SER A 260 -39.58 17.22 -14.52
CA SER A 260 -40.09 15.87 -14.32
C SER A 260 -39.15 14.88 -15.00
N VAL A 261 -38.41 14.09 -14.22
CA VAL A 261 -37.73 12.88 -14.72
C VAL A 261 -38.78 11.79 -14.79
N ASP A 262 -39.71 11.97 -15.71
CA ASP A 262 -40.48 10.86 -16.26
C ASP A 262 -40.67 11.16 -17.75
N SER A 263 -40.23 10.22 -18.59
CA SER A 263 -40.20 10.29 -20.07
C SER A 263 -38.99 10.95 -20.73
N ILE A 264 -37.82 10.31 -20.61
CA ILE A 264 -37.01 10.07 -21.82
C ILE A 264 -36.90 8.56 -21.99
N VAL A 265 -37.94 7.97 -22.56
CA VAL A 265 -37.79 6.70 -23.26
C VAL A 265 -37.08 7.05 -24.57
N PRO A 266 -35.84 6.62 -24.83
CA PRO A 266 -35.25 6.80 -26.14
C PRO A 266 -35.89 5.75 -27.05
N THR A 267 -37.06 6.07 -27.62
CA THR A 267 -37.61 5.34 -28.77
C THR A 267 -36.77 5.69 -29.98
N GLY A 268 -35.65 4.99 -30.14
CA GLY A 268 -34.73 5.16 -31.24
C GLY A 268 -33.62 4.11 -31.22
N VAL A 269 -32.99 3.90 -32.38
CA VAL A 269 -31.92 2.91 -32.60
C VAL A 269 -30.81 3.03 -31.55
N VAL A 270 -30.52 4.26 -31.11
CA VAL A 270 -29.53 4.55 -30.06
C VAL A 270 -29.94 3.98 -28.69
N GLY A 271 -31.20 4.10 -28.27
CA GLY A 271 -31.69 3.54 -27.00
C GLY A 271 -31.70 2.01 -26.99
N MET A 272 -31.95 1.39 -28.15
CA MET A 272 -31.82 -0.06 -28.32
C MET A 272 -30.36 -0.50 -28.24
N LEU A 273 -29.43 0.27 -28.82
CA LEU A 273 -28.00 0.01 -28.78
C LEU A 273 -27.44 0.12 -27.36
N THR A 274 -27.82 1.16 -26.61
CA THR A 274 -27.37 1.34 -25.21
C THR A 274 -27.86 0.19 -24.32
N ARG A 275 -29.12 -0.25 -24.48
CA ARG A 275 -29.64 -1.42 -23.76
C ARG A 275 -28.95 -2.72 -24.18
N ALA A 276 -28.64 -2.89 -25.46
CA ALA A 276 -27.92 -4.07 -25.94
C ALA A 276 -26.49 -4.12 -25.39
N VAL A 277 -25.80 -2.97 -25.32
CA VAL A 277 -24.45 -2.87 -24.73
C VAL A 277 -24.49 -3.16 -23.23
N LEU A 278 -25.43 -2.58 -22.50
CA LEU A 278 -25.61 -2.87 -21.07
C LEU A 278 -25.98 -4.35 -20.85
N ASP A 279 -26.85 -4.94 -21.68
CA ASP A 279 -27.19 -6.37 -21.58
C ASP A 279 -26.00 -7.28 -21.85
N VAL A 280 -25.13 -6.92 -22.81
CA VAL A 280 -23.90 -7.66 -23.10
C VAL A 280 -22.88 -7.52 -21.97
N LEU A 281 -22.79 -6.34 -21.34
CA LEU A 281 -21.92 -6.10 -20.19
C LEU A 281 -22.39 -6.85 -18.94
N GLU A 282 -23.69 -6.81 -18.65
CA GLU A 282 -24.27 -7.43 -17.46
C GLU A 282 -24.45 -8.96 -17.60
N ARG A 283 -24.83 -9.45 -18.78
CA ARG A 283 -25.22 -10.86 -19.01
C ARG A 283 -24.26 -11.64 -19.90
N GLY A 284 -23.23 -11.00 -20.45
CA GLY A 284 -22.24 -11.62 -21.34
C GLY A 284 -22.66 -11.68 -22.82
N VAL A 285 -21.69 -11.96 -23.68
CA VAL A 285 -21.83 -12.03 -25.14
C VAL A 285 -22.59 -13.31 -25.51
N PRO A 286 -23.72 -13.23 -26.25
CA PRO A 286 -24.41 -14.43 -26.72
C PRO A 286 -23.59 -15.15 -27.79
N VAL A 287 -23.31 -16.44 -27.56
CA VAL A 287 -22.67 -17.33 -28.53
C VAL A 287 -23.67 -18.45 -28.84
N GLY A 288 -24.44 -18.27 -29.92
CA GLY A 288 -25.51 -19.18 -30.32
C GLY A 288 -26.81 -19.02 -29.51
N HIS A 289 -27.80 -19.90 -29.75
CA HIS A 289 -29.15 -19.76 -29.20
C HIS A 289 -29.30 -20.12 -27.72
N ARG A 290 -28.27 -20.64 -27.05
CA ARG A 290 -28.38 -21.13 -25.65
C ARG A 290 -27.19 -20.86 -24.74
N HIS A 291 -26.12 -20.21 -25.20
CA HIS A 291 -24.93 -19.99 -24.38
C HIS A 291 -24.53 -18.52 -24.38
N ARG A 292 -24.27 -17.97 -23.19
CA ARG A 292 -23.68 -16.63 -23.02
C ARG A 292 -22.28 -16.79 -22.42
N VAL A 293 -21.32 -16.12 -23.04
CA VAL A 293 -19.92 -16.14 -22.62
C VAL A 293 -19.63 -14.84 -21.85
N PRO A 294 -19.05 -14.90 -20.64
CA PRO A 294 -18.66 -13.71 -19.90
C PRO A 294 -17.73 -12.82 -20.75
N VAL A 295 -17.98 -11.51 -20.78
CA VAL A 295 -17.27 -10.55 -21.66
C VAL A 295 -15.75 -10.69 -21.60
N ARG A 296 -15.20 -10.96 -20.40
CA ARG A 296 -13.76 -11.23 -20.20
C ARG A 296 -13.21 -12.34 -21.10
N HIS A 297 -13.95 -13.43 -21.31
CA HIS A 297 -13.52 -14.55 -22.14
C HIS A 297 -13.65 -14.24 -23.64
N ALA A 298 -14.64 -13.42 -24.03
CA ALA A 298 -14.77 -12.96 -25.41
C ALA A 298 -13.62 -12.03 -25.81
N VAL A 299 -13.22 -11.12 -24.91
CA VAL A 299 -12.07 -10.22 -25.12
C VAL A 299 -10.77 -11.02 -25.21
N VAL A 300 -10.52 -11.94 -24.28
CA VAL A 300 -9.33 -12.80 -24.32
C VAL A 300 -9.30 -13.63 -25.60
N GLY A 301 -10.43 -14.23 -26.01
CA GLY A 301 -10.53 -14.99 -27.25
C GLY A 301 -10.23 -14.15 -28.50
N ALA A 302 -10.75 -12.91 -28.57
CA ALA A 302 -10.49 -12.01 -29.69
C ALA A 302 -9.02 -11.58 -29.77
N VAL A 303 -8.38 -11.31 -28.63
CA VAL A 303 -6.95 -10.97 -28.56
C VAL A 303 -6.08 -12.16 -28.99
N VAL A 304 -6.38 -13.36 -28.51
CA VAL A 304 -5.64 -14.59 -28.89
C VAL A 304 -5.80 -14.88 -30.38
N ALA A 305 -7.02 -14.82 -30.91
CA ALA A 305 -7.28 -15.03 -32.33
C ALA A 305 -6.60 -13.95 -33.20
N GLY A 306 -6.68 -12.69 -32.78
CA GLY A 306 -6.00 -11.57 -33.46
C GLY A 306 -4.48 -11.74 -33.49
N GLY A 307 -3.88 -12.15 -32.37
CA GLY A 307 -2.45 -12.47 -32.27
C GLY A 307 -2.04 -13.66 -33.14
N LEU A 308 -2.87 -14.70 -33.24
CA LEU A 308 -2.64 -15.85 -34.12
C LEU A 308 -2.69 -15.47 -35.60
N VAL A 309 -3.63 -14.60 -36.00
CA VAL A 309 -3.73 -14.11 -37.38
C VAL A 309 -2.54 -13.21 -37.72
N THR A 310 -2.14 -12.31 -36.83
CA THR A 310 -0.95 -11.46 -37.07
C THR A 310 0.34 -12.28 -37.12
N ALA A 311 0.46 -13.33 -36.30
CA ALA A 311 1.59 -14.27 -36.38
C ALA A 311 1.59 -15.03 -37.72
N ALA A 312 0.42 -15.48 -38.19
CA ALA A 312 0.29 -16.19 -39.46
C ALA A 312 0.56 -15.30 -40.69
N THR A 313 0.23 -14.01 -40.65
CA THR A 313 0.49 -13.08 -41.77
C THR A 313 1.91 -12.53 -41.78
N ASN A 314 2.62 -12.52 -40.64
CA ASN A 314 4.04 -12.14 -40.56
C ASN A 314 5.01 -13.29 -40.88
N LEU A 315 4.49 -14.48 -41.22
CA LEU A 315 5.27 -15.65 -41.65
C LEU A 315 5.34 -15.80 -43.19
N ARG A 316 5.03 -14.75 -43.96
CA ARG A 316 5.23 -14.68 -45.41
C ARG A 316 6.30 -13.66 -45.76
#